data_AF-A0A136Q492-F1
#
_entry.id   AF-A0A136Q492-F1
#
_cell.length_a   1.000
_cell.length_b   1.000
_cell.length_c   1.000
_cell.angle_alpha   90.00
_cell.angle_beta   90.00
_cell.angle_gamma   90.00
#
_symmetry.space_group_name_H-M   'P 1'
#
loop_
_entity.id
_entity.type
_entity.pdbx_description
1 polymer ?
#
loop_
_entity_poly.entity_id
_entity_poly.type
_entity_poly.pdbx_seq_one_letter_code
_entity_poly.pdbx_strand_id
1 'polypeptide(L)' 'MIGDGETDEGLVWKAAMHAGHKKLERLIAFTDYNKMQLDGKITESNALEPLADKWRS' A
#
# COMPACT_ATOMS: atom_id res chain seq x y z
N MET A 1 -8.32 -1.47 5.62
CA MET A 1 -8.34 -0.42 4.59
C MET A 1 -7.07 0.38 4.80
N ILE A 2 -6.32 0.65 3.74
CA ILE A 2 -5.00 1.28 3.76
C ILE A 2 -5.05 2.45 2.78
N GLY A 3 -4.67 3.64 3.20
CA GLY A 3 -4.57 4.78 2.28
C GLY A 3 -3.45 4.58 1.27
N ASP A 4 -3.59 5.13 0.07
CA ASP A 4 -2.48 5.18 -0.89
C ASP A 4 -1.26 5.91 -0.30
N GLY A 5 -1.44 7.00 0.43
CA GLY A 5 -0.34 7.64 1.15
C GLY A 5 0.20 6.86 2.35
N GLU A 6 -0.64 6.12 3.07
CA GLU A 6 -0.17 5.22 4.13
C GLU A 6 0.70 4.09 3.58
N THR A 7 0.57 3.76 2.29
CA THR A 7 1.36 2.73 1.62
C THR A 7 2.84 3.13 1.46
N ASP A 8 3.19 4.40 1.65
CA ASP A 8 4.61 4.83 1.73
C ASP A 8 5.28 4.34 3.02
N GLU A 9 4.52 3.98 4.06
CA GLU A 9 5.07 3.51 5.32
C GLU A 9 5.61 2.08 5.23
N GLY A 10 6.87 1.90 5.62
CA GLY A 10 7.54 0.58 5.59
C GLY A 10 6.84 -0.51 6.43
N LEU A 11 6.01 -0.12 7.40
CA LEU A 11 5.23 -1.06 8.20
C LEU A 11 4.16 -1.79 7.38
N VAL A 12 3.55 -1.13 6.38
CA VAL A 12 2.58 -1.74 5.48
C VAL A 12 3.21 -2.91 4.73
N TRP A 13 4.41 -2.71 4.19
CA TRP A 13 5.15 -3.74 3.46
C TRP A 13 5.64 -4.87 4.35
N LYS A 14 6.07 -4.57 5.59
CA LYS A 14 6.40 -5.61 6.57
C LYS A 14 5.19 -6.49 6.91
N ALA A 15 4.01 -5.89 7.08
CA ALA A 15 2.78 -6.62 7.31
C ALA A 15 2.37 -7.47 6.09
N ALA A 16 2.49 -6.92 4.87
CA ALA A 16 2.22 -7.65 3.62
C ALA A 16 3.13 -8.87 3.46
N MET A 17 4.45 -8.70 3.64
CA MET A 17 5.42 -9.81 3.61
C MET A 17 5.13 -10.85 4.69
N HIS A 18 4.76 -10.42 5.90
CA HIS A 18 4.39 -11.33 6.97
C HIS A 18 3.13 -12.14 6.63
N ALA A 19 2.12 -11.50 6.04
CA ALA A 19 0.88 -12.15 5.62
C ALA A 19 1.13 -13.23 4.55
N GLY A 20 1.97 -12.94 3.56
CA GLY A 20 2.41 -13.91 2.55
C GLY A 20 3.17 -15.08 3.18
N HIS A 21 4.15 -14.79 4.05
CA HIS A 21 4.93 -15.81 4.77
C HIS A 21 4.06 -16.71 5.66
N LYS A 22 3.02 -16.15 6.29
CA LYS A 22 2.07 -16.88 7.14
C LYS A 22 0.90 -17.51 6.39
N LYS A 23 0.82 -17.34 5.06
CA LYS A 23 -0.27 -17.86 4.21
C LYS A 23 -1.65 -17.45 4.74
N LEU A 24 -1.83 -16.16 5.03
CA LEU A 24 -3.09 -15.63 5.55
C LEU A 24 -4.14 -15.51 4.43
N GLU A 25 -4.66 -16.64 3.94
CA GLU A 25 -5.60 -16.71 2.80
C GLU A 25 -6.96 -16.02 3.06
N ARG A 26 -7.26 -15.70 4.33
CA ARG A 26 -8.50 -15.02 4.75
C ARG A 26 -8.31 -13.55 5.09
N LEU A 27 -7.10 -13.01 4.91
CA LEU A 27 -6.83 -11.59 5.09
C LEU A 27 -7.07 -10.85 3.78
N ILE A 28 -7.97 -9.87 3.78
CA ILE A 28 -8.26 -9.02 2.63
C ILE A 28 -7.87 -7.60 3.01
N ALA A 29 -6.94 -7.01 2.25
CA ALA A 29 -6.58 -5.61 2.33
C ALA A 29 -7.24 -4.85 1.17
N PHE A 30 -7.72 -3.65 1.47
CA PHE A 30 -8.23 -2.70 0.48
C PHE A 30 -7.34 -1.48 0.51
N THR A 31 -6.95 -0.99 -0.66
CA THR A 31 -6.27 0.31 -0.79
C THR A 31 -7.28 1.36 -1.21
N ASP A 32 -7.42 2.42 -0.41
CA ASP A 32 -8.13 3.64 -0.82
C ASP A 32 -7.18 4.46 -1.71
N TYR A 33 -7.37 4.33 -3.02
CA TYR A 33 -6.54 4.96 -4.04
C TYR A 33 -7.20 6.23 -4.58
N ASN A 34 -7.27 7.25 -3.72
CA ASN A 34 -7.91 8.54 -4.00
C ASN A 34 -6.94 9.61 -4.56
N LYS A 35 -5.64 9.30 -4.59
CA LYS A 35 -4.51 10.08 -5.13
C LYS A 35 -4.15 11.33 -4.32
N MET A 36 -4.63 11.44 -3.09
CA MET A 36 -4.46 12.61 -2.23
C MET A 36 -3.76 12.24 -0.92
N GLN A 37 -2.77 13.04 -0.55
CA GLN A 37 -2.11 13.05 0.75
C GLN A 37 -2.36 14.40 1.44
N LEU A 38 -1.83 14.57 2.66
CA LEU A 38 -1.97 15.80 3.44
C LEU A 38 -1.55 17.05 2.67
N ASP A 39 -0.43 16.96 1.94
CA ASP A 39 0.21 18.11 1.29
C ASP A 39 -0.10 18.23 -0.21
N GLY A 40 -1.01 17.41 -0.75
CA GLY A 40 -1.37 17.46 -2.16
C GLY A 40 -1.48 16.09 -2.81
N LYS A 41 -1.20 16.01 -4.11
CA LYS A 41 -1.31 14.74 -4.83
C LYS A 41 -0.16 13.83 -4.48
N ILE A 42 -0.43 12.53 -4.44
CA ILE A 42 0.59 11.52 -4.17
C ILE A 42 1.74 11.55 -5.20
N THR A 43 1.45 11.92 -6.44
CA THR A 43 2.43 12.07 -7.53
C THR A 43 3.41 13.23 -7.32
N GLU A 44 3.09 14.17 -6.43
CA GLU A 44 3.92 15.35 -6.15
C GLU A 44 4.91 15.10 -5.00
N SER A 45 4.65 14.08 -4.16
CA SER A 45 5.52 13.67 -3.05
C SER A 45 6.33 12.43 -3.42
N ASN A 46 5.66 11.27 -3.44
CA ASN A 46 6.28 9.98 -3.76
C ASN A 46 5.35 9.19 -4.67
N ALA A 47 5.73 9.08 -5.95
CA ALA A 47 4.92 8.35 -6.92
C ALA A 47 4.87 6.86 -6.55
N LEU A 48 3.67 6.38 -6.23
CA LEU A 48 3.46 4.97 -5.85
C LEU A 48 3.35 4.01 -7.02
N GLU A 49 3.22 4.51 -8.25
CA GLU A 49 3.08 3.70 -9.45
C GLU A 49 4.34 2.89 -9.80
N PRO A 50 4.20 1.64 -10.29
CA PRO A 50 2.96 0.88 -10.43
C PRO A 50 2.52 0.25 -9.10
N LEU A 51 1.39 0.69 -8.54
CA LEU A 51 0.96 0.28 -7.19
C LEU A 51 0.57 -1.20 -7.15
N ALA A 52 -0.19 -1.67 -8.15
CA ALA A 52 -0.68 -3.05 -8.21
C ALA A 52 0.48 -4.07 -8.31
N ASP A 53 1.57 -3.72 -8.99
CA ASP A 53 2.71 -4.62 -9.16
C ASP A 53 3.50 -4.77 -7.86
N LYS A 54 3.64 -3.68 -7.08
CA LYS A 54 4.25 -3.74 -5.74
C LYS A 54 3.51 -4.66 -4.78
N TRP A 55 2.19 -4.76 -4.90
CA TRP A 55 1.38 -5.69 -4.09
C TRP A 55 1.46 -7.15 -4.57
N ARG A 56 1.89 -7.41 -5.81
CA ARG A 56 1.99 -8.76 -6.39
C ARG A 56 3.36 -9.42 -6.17
N SER A 57 4.43 -8.64 -6.02
CA SER A 57 5.82 -9.10 -5.84
C SER A 57 6.08 -9.66 -4.44
#